data_AF-A0A137PFT7-F1
#
_entry.id   AF-A0A137PFT7-F1
#
_cell.length_a   1.000
_cell.length_b   1.000
_cell.length_c   1.000
_cell.angle_alpha   90.00
_cell.angle_beta   90.00
_cell.angle_gamma   90.00
#
_symmetry.space_group_name_H-M   'P 1'
#
loop_
_entity.id
_entity.type
_entity.pdbx_description
1 polymer ?
#
loop_
_entity_poly.entity_id
_entity_poly.type
_entity_poly.pdbx_seq_one_letter_code
_entity_poly.pdbx_strand_id
1 'polypeptide(L)'
;MGSFFINSCVVIVFSQVFYYSSGRVSRDDIGLGDASQALQNVLGNAGPYIWGVGLLASAQSTTVTGTLAGQYVLEGFWNLKVAPWKRLLGTRVIAIIPSFFVAVLANSQLDMVGEYLNAIQSIQLPFVLIPILKIAADRRVMGKFTSPLALQIIYWIVGVAVVGMNAYSLVHFAQTLPLGPMMYVLFCGVGLTYIVFIFLLCFHKSKV
;
A
#
# COMPACT_ATOMS: atom_id res chain seq x y z
N MET A 1 -16.16 8.39 2.66
CA MET A 1 -17.41 7.77 2.17
C MET A 1 -17.31 7.35 0.70
N GLY A 2 -16.78 8.16 -0.21
CA GLY A 2 -16.63 7.77 -1.62
C GLY A 2 -15.81 6.50 -1.87
N SER A 3 -14.67 6.33 -1.19
CA SER A 3 -13.83 5.12 -1.32
C SER A 3 -14.54 3.83 -0.88
N PHE A 4 -15.34 3.88 0.18
CA PHE A 4 -16.14 2.74 0.62
C PHE A 4 -17.12 2.30 -0.46
N PHE A 5 -17.86 3.26 -1.05
CA PHE A 5 -18.80 2.96 -2.12
C PHE A 5 -18.11 2.37 -3.35
N ILE A 6 -16.99 2.95 -3.78
CA ILE A 6 -16.21 2.44 -4.91
C ILE A 6 -15.72 1.02 -4.64
N ASN A 7 -15.12 0.76 -3.47
CA ASN A 7 -14.63 -0.57 -3.11
C ASN A 7 -15.78 -1.58 -3.03
N SER A 8 -16.93 -1.22 -2.48
CA SER A 8 -18.13 -2.07 -2.47
C SER A 8 -18.63 -2.37 -3.88
N CYS A 9 -18.69 -1.37 -4.77
CA CYS A 9 -19.07 -1.57 -6.16
C CYS A 9 -18.11 -2.52 -6.88
N VAL A 10 -16.80 -2.35 -6.71
CA VAL A 10 -15.79 -3.25 -7.29
C VAL A 10 -16.01 -4.68 -6.80
N VAL A 11 -16.14 -4.89 -5.49
CA VAL A 11 -16.38 -6.23 -4.92
C VAL A 11 -17.66 -6.87 -5.46
N ILE A 12 -18.76 -6.11 -5.57
CA ILE A 12 -20.04 -6.62 -6.10
C ILE A 12 -19.90 -7.02 -7.58
N VAL A 13 -19.31 -6.17 -8.41
CA VAL A 13 -19.14 -6.43 -9.85
C VAL A 13 -18.29 -7.67 -10.08
N PHE A 14 -17.13 -7.76 -9.42
CA PHE A 14 -16.26 -8.93 -9.55
C PHE A 14 -16.96 -10.19 -8.99
N SER A 15 -17.60 -10.11 -7.82
CA SER A 15 -18.36 -11.24 -7.25
C SER A 15 -19.41 -11.78 -8.22
N GLN A 16 -20.15 -10.91 -8.91
CA GLN A 16 -21.13 -11.32 -9.91
C GLN A 16 -20.48 -12.03 -11.10
N VAL A 17 -19.33 -11.55 -11.60
CA VAL A 17 -18.58 -12.23 -12.67
C VAL A 17 -18.21 -13.64 -12.26
N PHE A 18 -17.68 -13.82 -11.05
CA PHE A 18 -17.19 -15.13 -10.59
C PHE A 18 -18.30 -16.10 -10.23
N TYR A 19 -19.35 -15.62 -9.56
CA TYR A 19 -20.42 -16.50 -9.09
C TYR A 19 -21.30 -17.00 -10.25
N TYR A 20 -21.46 -16.20 -11.31
CA TYR A 20 -22.29 -16.54 -12.46
C TYR A 20 -21.49 -16.95 -13.71
N SER A 21 -20.16 -16.78 -13.76
CA SER A 21 -19.35 -17.38 -14.83
C SER A 21 -19.15 -18.87 -14.57
N SER A 22 -19.90 -19.69 -15.28
CA SER A 22 -19.79 -21.15 -15.33
C SER A 22 -18.39 -21.62 -15.78
N GLY A 23 -17.42 -21.65 -14.86
CA GLY A 23 -16.14 -22.36 -15.02
C GLY A 23 -15.16 -21.85 -16.09
N ARG A 24 -15.30 -20.60 -16.59
CA ARG A 24 -14.45 -20.04 -17.65
C ARG A 24 -13.36 -19.07 -17.19
N VAL A 25 -13.31 -18.73 -15.91
CA VAL A 25 -12.31 -17.84 -15.34
C VAL A 25 -11.57 -18.62 -14.27
N SER A 26 -10.29 -18.92 -14.51
CA SER A 26 -9.42 -19.57 -13.51
C SER A 26 -9.38 -18.70 -12.26
N ARG A 27 -9.59 -19.34 -11.10
CA ARG A 27 -9.74 -18.68 -9.80
C ARG A 27 -8.44 -18.03 -9.30
N ASP A 28 -7.30 -18.42 -9.89
CA ASP A 28 -5.99 -18.21 -9.28
C ASP A 28 -5.29 -16.93 -9.70
N ASP A 29 -5.54 -16.36 -10.89
CA ASP A 29 -4.79 -15.18 -11.35
C ASP A 29 -5.68 -14.22 -12.13
N ILE A 30 -6.28 -13.23 -11.45
CA ILE A 30 -6.86 -12.07 -12.13
C ILE A 30 -6.03 -10.86 -11.81
N GLY A 31 -5.16 -10.55 -12.76
CA GLY A 31 -4.41 -9.31 -12.77
C GLY A 31 -5.21 -8.15 -13.33
N LEU A 32 -4.56 -6.99 -13.39
CA LEU A 32 -5.06 -5.79 -14.04
C LEU A 32 -5.47 -6.01 -15.51
N GLY A 33 -4.91 -7.02 -16.18
CA GLY A 33 -5.20 -7.39 -17.57
C GLY A 33 -6.57 -8.05 -17.75
N ASP A 34 -6.90 -9.04 -16.92
CA ASP A 34 -8.14 -9.83 -17.06
C ASP A 34 -9.37 -9.13 -16.49
N ALA A 35 -9.15 -8.16 -15.58
CA ALA A 35 -10.19 -7.28 -15.05
C ALA A 35 -11.02 -6.58 -16.14
N SER A 36 -10.40 -6.24 -17.27
CA SER A 36 -11.10 -5.64 -18.42
C SER A 36 -12.12 -6.59 -19.05
N GLN A 37 -11.74 -7.86 -19.21
CA GLN A 37 -12.61 -8.89 -19.78
C GLN A 37 -13.73 -9.26 -18.80
N ALA A 38 -13.41 -9.32 -17.50
CA ALA A 38 -14.40 -9.49 -16.45
C ALA A 38 -15.47 -8.40 -16.51
N LEU A 39 -15.07 -7.13 -16.65
CA LEU A 39 -16.02 -6.01 -16.80
C LEU A 39 -16.83 -6.09 -18.10
N GLN A 40 -16.22 -6.54 -19.19
CA GLN A 40 -16.92 -6.75 -20.47
C GLN A 40 -18.07 -7.75 -20.34
N ASN A 41 -17.89 -8.81 -19.56
CA ASN A 41 -18.92 -9.83 -19.36
C ASN A 41 -20.15 -9.31 -18.59
N VAL A 42 -20.00 -8.26 -17.77
CA VAL A 42 -21.12 -7.67 -17.00
C VAL A 42 -21.73 -6.46 -17.71
N LEU A 43 -20.89 -5.55 -18.22
CA LEU A 43 -21.32 -4.27 -18.80
C LEU A 43 -21.41 -4.29 -20.33
N GLY A 44 -21.07 -5.41 -20.97
CA GLY A 44 -20.98 -5.52 -22.42
C GLY A 44 -19.79 -4.72 -22.99
N ASN A 45 -19.92 -4.28 -24.24
CA ASN A 45 -18.83 -3.62 -24.98
C ASN A 45 -18.30 -2.34 -24.33
N ALA A 46 -19.04 -1.71 -23.40
CA ALA A 46 -18.60 -0.53 -22.68
C ALA A 46 -17.64 -0.84 -21.51
N GLY A 47 -17.61 -2.09 -21.01
CA GLY A 47 -16.83 -2.49 -19.84
C GLY A 47 -15.33 -2.17 -19.94
N PRO A 48 -14.63 -2.58 -21.01
CA PRO A 48 -13.20 -2.29 -21.19
C PRO A 48 -12.88 -0.79 -21.20
N TYR A 49 -13.73 0.03 -21.82
CA TYR A 49 -13.54 1.49 -21.88
C TYR A 49 -13.69 2.13 -20.50
N ILE A 50 -14.69 1.71 -19.74
CA ILE A 50 -14.93 2.20 -18.37
C ILE A 50 -13.76 1.78 -17.46
N TRP A 51 -13.27 0.55 -17.58
CA TRP A 51 -12.09 0.08 -16.86
C TRP A 51 -10.86 0.93 -17.17
N GLY A 52 -10.55 1.13 -18.46
CA GLY A 52 -9.41 1.94 -18.90
C GLY A 52 -9.47 3.39 -18.43
N VAL A 53 -10.63 4.04 -18.55
CA VAL A 53 -10.84 5.40 -18.04
C VAL A 53 -10.70 5.44 -16.52
N GLY A 54 -11.22 4.45 -15.80
CA GLY A 54 -11.07 4.32 -14.36
C GLY A 54 -9.61 4.17 -13.92
N LEU A 55 -8.83 3.34 -14.61
CA LEU A 55 -7.39 3.19 -14.37
C LEU A 55 -6.63 4.49 -14.60
N LEU A 56 -6.94 5.20 -15.70
CA LEU A 56 -6.33 6.50 -15.99
C LEU A 56 -6.69 7.55 -14.92
N ALA A 57 -7.96 7.63 -14.51
CA ALA A 57 -8.41 8.56 -13.49
C ALA A 57 -7.75 8.27 -12.13
N SER A 58 -7.66 6.99 -11.74
CA SER A 58 -6.97 6.55 -10.52
C SER A 58 -5.49 6.95 -10.54
N ALA A 59 -4.80 6.76 -11.66
CA ALA A 59 -3.39 7.11 -11.81
C ALA A 59 -3.15 8.63 -11.66
N GLN A 60 -4.05 9.48 -12.18
CA GLN A 60 -3.96 10.93 -12.00
C GLN A 60 -4.16 11.33 -10.53
N SER A 61 -5.16 10.75 -9.86
CA SER A 61 -5.44 11.02 -8.44
C SER A 61 -4.25 10.67 -7.53
N THR A 62 -3.64 9.51 -7.74
CA THR A 62 -2.45 9.07 -6.98
C THR A 62 -1.26 10.00 -7.19
N THR A 63 -1.12 10.57 -8.39
CA THR A 63 0.00 11.48 -8.71
C THR A 63 -0.11 12.78 -7.94
N VAL A 64 -1.31 13.38 -7.92
CA VAL A 64 -1.56 14.61 -7.17
C VAL A 64 -1.31 14.38 -5.69
N THR A 65 -1.93 13.35 -5.12
CA THR A 65 -1.78 13.01 -3.70
C THR A 65 -0.33 12.69 -3.34
N GLY A 66 0.38 11.94 -4.19
CA GLY A 66 1.78 11.58 -3.98
C GLY A 66 2.72 12.79 -4.00
N THR A 67 2.50 13.75 -4.91
CA THR A 67 3.33 14.97 -4.95
C THR A 67 3.10 15.88 -3.74
N LEU A 68 1.87 15.97 -3.24
CA LEU A 68 1.54 16.76 -2.05
C LEU A 68 2.09 16.09 -0.78
N ALA A 69 1.89 14.78 -0.61
CA ALA A 69 2.47 14.03 0.50
C ALA A 69 4.01 14.11 0.49
N GLY A 70 4.62 13.95 -0.68
CA GLY A 70 6.06 14.09 -0.86
C GLY A 70 6.57 15.48 -0.49
N GLN A 71 5.77 16.54 -0.72
CA GLN A 71 6.13 17.89 -0.28
C GLN A 71 6.29 17.99 1.23
N TYR A 72 5.29 17.54 1.98
CA TYR A 72 5.28 17.64 3.43
C TYR A 72 6.39 16.81 4.06
N VAL A 73 6.71 15.65 3.48
CA VAL A 73 7.84 14.84 3.93
C VAL A 73 9.17 15.54 3.62
N LEU A 74 9.35 16.07 2.42
CA LEU A 74 10.62 16.71 2.03
C LEU A 74 10.91 18.00 2.81
N GLU A 75 9.89 18.82 3.01
CA GLU A 75 9.99 20.06 3.80
C GLU A 75 10.08 19.76 5.29
N GLY A 76 9.34 18.75 5.79
CA GLY A 76 9.33 18.38 7.20
C GLY A 76 10.63 17.72 7.67
N PHE A 77 11.18 16.77 6.92
CA PHE A 77 12.36 16.01 7.33
C PHE A 77 13.68 16.58 6.83
N TRP A 78 13.72 17.14 5.61
CA TRP A 78 14.95 17.64 4.99
C TRP A 78 14.98 19.17 4.83
N ASN A 79 13.89 19.88 5.16
CA ASN A 79 13.75 21.33 4.96
C ASN A 79 14.12 21.79 3.54
N LEU A 80 13.90 20.91 2.55
CA LEU A 80 14.21 21.16 1.13
C LEU A 80 12.95 21.64 0.40
N LYS A 81 13.02 22.85 -0.16
CA LYS A 81 11.95 23.42 -0.98
C LYS A 81 12.25 23.18 -2.45
N VAL A 82 11.61 22.17 -3.03
CA VAL A 82 11.76 21.79 -4.44
C VAL A 82 10.54 22.26 -5.22
N ALA A 83 10.76 22.87 -6.39
CA ALA A 83 9.67 23.31 -7.26
C ALA A 83 8.74 22.14 -7.66
N PRO A 84 7.41 22.34 -7.75
CA PRO A 84 6.44 21.26 -8.00
C PRO A 84 6.74 20.43 -9.26
N TRP A 85 7.18 21.06 -10.34
CA TRP A 85 7.50 20.39 -11.59
C TRP A 85 8.74 19.47 -11.48
N LYS A 86 9.78 19.91 -10.74
CA LYS A 86 10.98 19.10 -10.49
C LYS A 86 10.65 17.88 -9.66
N ARG A 87 9.80 18.06 -8.65
CA ARG A 87 9.32 16.97 -7.79
C ARG A 87 8.50 15.96 -8.60
N LEU A 88 7.58 16.43 -9.43
CA LEU A 88 6.75 15.58 -10.29
C LEU A 88 7.60 14.77 -11.27
N LEU A 89 8.54 15.41 -11.98
CA LEU A 89 9.42 14.72 -12.91
C LEU A 89 10.32 13.72 -12.19
N GLY A 90 10.91 14.10 -11.05
CA GLY A 90 11.78 13.22 -10.26
C GLY A 90 11.07 11.96 -9.79
N THR A 91 9.91 12.08 -9.15
CA THR A 91 9.16 10.91 -8.65
C THR A 91 8.63 10.03 -9.78
N ARG A 92 8.24 10.63 -10.92
CA ARG A 92 7.83 9.88 -12.11
C ARG A 92 8.99 9.12 -12.73
N VAL A 93 10.16 9.72 -12.85
CA VAL A 93 11.35 9.06 -13.41
C VAL A 93 11.77 7.89 -12.52
N ILE A 94 11.82 8.09 -11.20
CA ILE A 94 12.16 7.04 -10.23
C ILE A 94 11.14 5.90 -10.27
N ALA A 95 9.86 6.17 -10.52
CA ALA A 95 8.84 5.14 -10.64
C ALA A 95 8.86 4.43 -12.01
N ILE A 96 9.00 5.18 -13.11
CA ILE A 96 8.89 4.64 -14.47
C ILE A 96 10.12 3.81 -14.84
N ILE A 97 11.33 4.22 -14.45
CA ILE A 97 12.56 3.52 -14.85
C ILE A 97 12.52 2.03 -14.42
N PRO A 98 12.31 1.68 -13.13
CA PRO A 98 12.25 0.29 -12.71
C PRO A 98 11.08 -0.46 -13.36
N SER A 99 9.91 0.16 -13.47
CA SER A 99 8.75 -0.45 -14.12
C SER A 99 8.99 -0.74 -15.61
N PHE A 100 9.71 0.14 -16.32
CA PHE A 100 10.07 -0.06 -17.71
C PHE A 100 11.04 -1.24 -17.88
N PHE A 101 12.07 -1.32 -17.04
CA PHE A 101 13.00 -2.45 -17.08
C PHE A 101 12.31 -3.78 -16.78
N VAL A 102 11.44 -3.79 -15.77
CA VAL A 102 10.61 -4.97 -15.47
C VAL A 102 9.75 -5.32 -16.68
N ALA A 103 9.03 -4.36 -17.29
CA ALA A 103 8.14 -4.64 -18.41
C ALA A 103 8.87 -5.21 -19.65
N VAL A 104 10.12 -4.81 -19.89
CA VAL A 104 10.92 -5.29 -21.03
C VAL A 104 11.59 -6.64 -20.74
N LEU A 105 12.01 -6.88 -19.50
CA LEU A 105 12.80 -8.06 -19.12
C LEU A 105 11.93 -9.21 -18.58
N ALA A 106 10.83 -8.90 -17.90
CA ALA A 106 9.96 -9.87 -17.26
C ALA A 106 8.79 -10.22 -18.19
N ASN A 107 9.00 -11.18 -19.08
CA ASN A 107 7.95 -11.66 -19.99
C ASN A 107 6.76 -12.36 -19.27
N SER A 108 6.85 -12.58 -17.94
CA SER A 108 5.80 -13.23 -17.13
C SER A 108 5.90 -13.01 -15.60
N GLN A 109 6.66 -12.03 -15.09
CA GLN A 109 6.90 -11.85 -13.64
C GLN A 109 6.32 -10.54 -13.06
N LEU A 110 5.24 -10.03 -13.66
CA LEU A 110 4.60 -8.80 -13.16
C LEU A 110 4.01 -8.99 -11.76
N ASP A 111 3.50 -10.18 -11.45
CA ASP A 111 2.92 -10.50 -10.15
C ASP A 111 3.96 -10.48 -9.03
N MET A 112 5.20 -10.93 -9.32
CA MET A 112 6.31 -10.81 -8.36
C MET A 112 6.55 -9.35 -7.97
N VAL A 113 6.49 -8.40 -8.91
CA VAL A 113 6.69 -6.97 -8.59
C VAL A 113 5.58 -6.45 -7.68
N GLY A 114 4.34 -6.91 -7.87
CA GLY A 114 3.24 -6.62 -6.96
C GLY A 114 3.51 -7.13 -5.54
N GLU A 115 3.97 -8.37 -5.41
CA GLU A 115 4.33 -8.96 -4.12
C GLU A 115 5.49 -8.21 -3.44
N TYR A 116 6.56 -7.88 -4.18
CA TYR A 116 7.67 -7.07 -3.64
C TYR A 116 7.19 -5.69 -3.15
N LEU A 117 6.32 -5.02 -3.91
CA LEU A 117 5.76 -3.73 -3.51
C LEU A 117 4.90 -3.86 -2.24
N ASN A 118 4.07 -4.90 -2.13
CA ASN A 118 3.27 -5.18 -0.94
C ASN A 118 4.15 -5.49 0.29
N ALA A 119 5.25 -6.22 0.11
CA ALA A 119 6.23 -6.50 1.16
C ALA A 119 6.90 -5.21 1.66
N ILE A 120 7.30 -4.33 0.74
CA ILE A 120 7.88 -3.02 1.08
C ILE A 120 6.85 -2.15 1.84
N GLN A 121 5.60 -2.12 1.38
CA GLN A 121 4.53 -1.37 2.04
C GLN A 121 4.26 -1.88 3.46
N SER A 122 4.28 -3.20 3.65
CA SER A 122 4.13 -3.85 4.97
C SER A 122 5.20 -3.37 5.96
N ILE A 123 6.42 -3.14 5.50
CA ILE A 123 7.54 -2.60 6.32
C ILE A 123 7.40 -1.09 6.58
N GLN A 124 6.76 -0.34 5.69
CA GLN A 124 6.61 1.11 5.89
C GLN A 124 5.46 1.47 6.83
N LEU A 125 4.39 0.66 6.83
CA LEU A 125 3.14 0.97 7.51
C LEU A 125 3.29 1.18 9.04
N PRO A 126 3.98 0.30 9.80
CA PRO A 126 4.13 0.49 11.25
C PRO A 126 4.90 1.76 11.59
N PHE A 127 5.92 2.10 10.78
CA PHE A 127 6.77 3.26 10.98
C PHE A 127 5.98 4.58 10.88
N VAL A 128 4.97 4.64 10.00
CA VAL A 128 4.12 5.83 9.86
C VAL A 128 2.96 5.80 10.87
N LEU A 129 2.35 4.64 11.07
CA LEU A 129 1.15 4.49 11.88
C LEU A 129 1.40 4.78 13.36
N ILE A 130 2.47 4.22 13.94
CA ILE A 130 2.75 4.33 15.38
C ILE A 130 2.99 5.80 15.81
N PRO A 131 3.83 6.60 15.12
CA PRO A 131 3.99 8.00 15.43
C PRO A 131 2.69 8.80 15.32
N ILE A 132 1.88 8.55 14.28
CA ILE A 132 0.60 9.26 14.10
C ILE A 132 -0.35 8.96 15.27
N LEU A 133 -0.47 7.70 15.67
CA LEU A 133 -1.32 7.32 16.81
C LEU A 133 -0.87 7.98 18.11
N LYS A 134 0.45 8.08 18.33
CA LYS A 134 1.02 8.76 19.48
C LYS A 134 0.76 10.26 19.47
N ILE A 135 1.00 10.93 18.34
CA ILE A 135 0.79 12.37 18.18
C ILE A 135 -0.70 12.70 18.35
N ALA A 136 -1.60 11.88 17.78
CA ALA A 136 -3.04 12.06 17.92
C ALA A 136 -3.53 11.90 19.37
N ALA A 137 -2.83 11.08 20.18
CA ALA A 137 -3.12 10.90 21.60
C ALA A 137 -2.46 11.94 22.51
N ASP A 138 -1.50 12.73 22.02
CA ASP A 138 -0.72 13.67 22.82
C ASP A 138 -1.45 15.02 22.99
N ARG A 139 -1.78 15.35 24.24
CA ARG A 139 -2.40 16.64 24.60
C ARG A 139 -1.50 17.84 24.33
N ARG A 140 -0.18 17.68 24.30
CA ARG A 140 0.76 18.76 24.00
C ARG A 140 0.66 19.22 22.55
N VAL A 141 0.42 18.28 21.63
CA VAL A 141 0.35 18.55 20.19
C VAL A 141 -1.09 18.86 19.76
N MET A 142 -2.06 18.05 20.16
CA MET A 142 -3.46 18.18 19.73
C MET A 142 -4.30 19.15 20.59
N GLY A 143 -3.81 19.52 21.78
CA GLY A 143 -4.50 20.43 22.68
C GLY A 143 -5.93 19.99 22.99
N LYS A 144 -6.91 20.85 22.68
CA LYS A 144 -8.34 20.60 22.90
C LYS A 144 -8.93 19.53 21.95
N PHE A 145 -8.25 19.18 20.87
CA PHE A 145 -8.68 18.17 19.89
C PHE A 145 -8.13 16.77 20.17
N THR A 146 -7.59 16.53 21.36
CA THR A 146 -7.06 15.22 21.73
C THR A 146 -8.18 14.18 21.80
N SER A 147 -7.94 13.02 21.19
CA SER A 147 -8.91 11.92 21.21
C SER A 147 -9.19 11.43 22.63
N PRO A 148 -10.45 11.13 23.00
CA PRO A 148 -10.77 10.53 24.30
C PRO A 148 -10.20 9.10 24.39
N LEU A 149 -9.95 8.63 25.62
CA LEU A 149 -9.26 7.35 25.88
C LEU A 149 -9.92 6.15 25.17
N ALA A 150 -11.25 6.10 25.12
CA ALA A 150 -11.98 5.05 24.42
C ALA A 150 -11.63 5.00 22.91
N LEU A 151 -11.53 6.16 22.27
CA LEU A 151 -11.16 6.29 20.86
C LEU A 151 -9.69 5.89 20.65
N GLN A 152 -8.81 6.27 21.58
CA GLN A 152 -7.40 5.87 21.54
C GLN A 152 -7.24 4.35 21.62
N ILE A 153 -7.98 3.69 22.51
CA ILE A 153 -7.97 2.21 22.63
C ILE A 153 -8.40 1.57 21.30
N ILE A 154 -9.49 2.06 20.69
CA ILE A 154 -9.96 1.58 19.39
C ILE A 154 -8.88 1.75 18.32
N TYR A 155 -8.24 2.92 18.24
CA TYR A 155 -7.18 3.17 17.28
C TYR A 155 -5.96 2.26 17.46
N TRP A 156 -5.57 1.98 18.70
CA TRP A 156 -4.50 1.03 18.99
C TRP A 156 -4.87 -0.40 18.65
N ILE A 157 -6.11 -0.85 18.93
CA ILE A 157 -6.59 -2.18 18.54
C ILE A 157 -6.54 -2.35 17.01
N VAL A 158 -7.10 -1.38 16.27
CA VAL A 158 -7.07 -1.40 14.80
C VAL A 158 -5.63 -1.35 14.30
N GLY A 159 -4.78 -0.51 14.89
CA GLY A 159 -3.40 -0.39 14.48
C GLY A 159 -2.60 -1.67 14.69
N VAL A 160 -2.75 -2.33 15.85
CA VAL A 160 -2.13 -3.63 16.12
C VAL A 160 -2.63 -4.70 15.16
N ALA A 161 -3.94 -4.73 14.85
CA ALA A 161 -4.50 -5.68 13.89
C ALA A 161 -3.90 -5.49 12.48
N VAL A 162 -3.80 -4.24 11.99
CA VAL A 162 -3.20 -3.95 10.69
C VAL A 162 -1.73 -4.32 10.65
N VAL A 163 -0.95 -3.93 11.67
CA VAL A 163 0.48 -4.28 11.76
C VAL A 163 0.68 -5.80 11.83
N GLY A 164 -0.15 -6.52 12.60
CA GLY A 164 -0.11 -7.97 12.68
C GLY A 164 -0.41 -8.66 11.34
N MET A 165 -1.42 -8.18 10.61
CA MET A 165 -1.78 -8.73 9.31
C MET A 165 -0.71 -8.48 8.23
N ASN A 166 -0.09 -7.29 8.25
CA ASN A 166 1.05 -6.98 7.37
C ASN A 166 2.29 -7.79 7.73
N ALA A 167 2.55 -8.00 9.03
CA ALA A 167 3.65 -8.86 9.47
C ALA A 167 3.46 -10.32 9.02
N TYR A 168 2.23 -10.85 9.11
CA TYR A 168 1.90 -12.17 8.58
C TYR A 168 2.16 -12.25 7.07
N SER A 169 1.68 -11.26 6.31
CA SER A 169 1.88 -11.19 4.86
C SER A 169 3.37 -11.14 4.49
N LEU A 170 4.18 -10.40 5.26
CA LEU A 170 5.63 -10.31 5.07
C LEU A 170 6.34 -11.64 5.38
N VAL A 171 5.92 -12.36 6.42
CA VAL A 171 6.48 -13.69 6.74
C VAL A 171 6.14 -14.70 5.65
N HIS A 172 4.90 -14.70 5.16
CA HIS A 172 4.49 -15.55 4.05
C HIS A 172 5.34 -15.27 2.80
N PHE A 173 5.53 -13.99 2.46
CA PHE A 173 6.39 -13.57 1.36
C PHE A 173 7.86 -13.99 1.55
N ALA A 174 8.38 -13.96 2.79
CA ALA A 174 9.75 -14.38 3.08
C ALA A 174 9.96 -15.90 2.85
N GLN A 175 8.91 -16.70 3.04
CA GLN A 175 8.94 -18.16 2.84
C GLN A 175 8.87 -18.57 1.37
N THR A 176 8.25 -17.74 0.51
CA THR A 176 8.20 -18.00 -0.94
C THR A 176 9.50 -17.66 -1.66
N LEU A 177 10.40 -16.89 -1.05
CA LEU A 177 11.70 -16.59 -1.63
C LEU A 177 12.61 -17.83 -1.60
N PRO A 178 13.21 -18.24 -2.73
CA PRO A 178 14.15 -19.36 -2.80
C PRO A 178 15.53 -18.97 -2.24
N LEU A 179 15.58 -18.58 -0.97
CA LEU A 179 16.79 -18.15 -0.29
C LEU A 179 17.53 -19.35 0.30
N GLY A 180 18.86 -19.35 0.16
CA GLY A 180 19.71 -20.28 0.89
C GLY A 180 19.61 -20.06 2.41
N PRO A 181 19.94 -21.06 3.25
CA PRO A 181 19.79 -21.00 4.71
C PRO A 181 20.44 -19.76 5.35
N MET A 182 21.60 -19.35 4.82
CA MET A 182 22.34 -18.17 5.30
C MET A 182 21.59 -16.85 5.04
N MET A 183 20.95 -16.69 3.88
CA MET A 183 20.16 -15.50 3.57
C MET A 183 18.87 -15.45 4.37
N TYR A 184 18.28 -16.61 4.69
CA TYR A 184 17.11 -16.68 5.57
C TYR A 184 17.45 -16.22 6.99
N VAL A 185 18.60 -16.65 7.54
CA VAL A 185 19.09 -16.20 8.85
C VAL A 185 19.33 -14.68 8.86
N LEU A 186 19.91 -14.12 7.81
CA LEU A 186 20.09 -12.67 7.66
C LEU A 186 18.74 -11.93 7.61
N PHE A 187 17.79 -12.43 6.84
CA PHE A 187 16.44 -11.84 6.74
C PHE A 187 15.72 -11.84 8.10
N CYS A 188 15.77 -12.95 8.83
CA CYS A 188 15.25 -13.03 10.19
C CYS A 188 15.97 -12.08 11.15
N GLY A 189 17.29 -11.95 11.04
CA GLY A 189 18.08 -11.02 11.85
C GLY A 189 17.66 -9.56 11.62
N VAL A 190 17.54 -9.14 10.35
CA VAL A 190 17.04 -7.81 9.98
C VAL A 190 15.60 -7.63 10.46
N GLY A 191 14.73 -8.62 10.27
CA GLY A 191 13.35 -8.60 10.77
C GLY A 191 13.27 -8.41 12.29
N LEU A 192 14.13 -9.08 13.05
CA LEU A 192 14.18 -8.96 14.50
C LEU A 192 14.64 -7.56 14.93
N THR A 193 15.67 -7.00 14.28
CA THR A 193 16.08 -5.61 14.53
C THR A 193 14.96 -4.61 14.22
N TYR A 194 14.19 -4.85 13.18
CA TYR A 194 13.05 -4.02 12.79
C TYR A 194 11.90 -4.11 13.79
N ILE A 195 11.59 -5.30 14.31
CA ILE A 195 10.59 -5.48 15.38
C ILE A 195 11.04 -4.78 16.66
N VAL A 196 12.32 -4.90 17.03
CA VAL A 196 12.88 -4.18 18.18
C VAL A 196 12.76 -2.67 17.96
N PHE A 197 13.06 -2.17 16.77
CA PHE A 197 12.88 -0.76 16.41
C PHE A 197 11.42 -0.29 16.53
N ILE A 198 10.45 -1.08 16.04
CA ILE A 198 9.02 -0.81 16.22
C ILE A 198 8.64 -0.76 17.70
N PHE A 199 9.12 -1.73 18.48
CA PHE A 199 8.85 -1.80 19.91
C PHE A 199 9.41 -0.56 20.61
N LEU A 200 10.66 -0.19 20.33
CA LEU A 200 11.25 1.04 20.83
C LEU A 200 10.43 2.27 20.41
N LEU A 201 9.96 2.33 19.16
CA LEU A 201 9.06 3.39 18.70
C LEU A 201 7.74 3.42 19.46
N CYS A 202 7.19 2.30 19.91
CA CYS A 202 6.00 2.23 20.75
C CYS A 202 6.24 2.70 22.19
N PHE A 203 7.42 2.44 22.77
CA PHE A 203 7.71 2.80 24.17
C PHE A 203 8.45 4.13 24.35
N HIS A 204 9.08 4.66 23.31
CA HIS A 204 9.74 5.96 23.39
C HIS A 204 8.71 7.06 23.64
N LYS A 205 8.78 7.69 24.82
CA LYS A 205 7.96 8.86 25.15
C LYS A 205 8.45 10.02 24.30
N SER A 206 7.55 10.56 23.49
CA SER A 206 7.76 11.79 22.74
C SER A 206 8.18 12.90 23.72
N LYS A 207 9.46 13.31 23.68
CA LYS A 207 9.91 14.55 24.30
C LYS A 207 9.64 15.68 23.31
N VAL A 208 8.36 15.97 23.10
CA VAL A 208 7.92 17.25 22.53
C VAL A 208 7.63 18.19 23.69
#